data_AF-A0A517RFN5-F1
#
_entry.id   AF-A0A517RFN5-F1
#
_cell.length_a   1.000
_cell.length_b   1.000
_cell.length_c   1.000
_cell.angle_alpha   90.00
_cell.angle_beta   90.00
_cell.angle_gamma   90.00
#
_symmetry.space_group_name_H-M   'P 1'
#
loop_
_entity.id
_entity.type
_entity.pdbx_description
1 polymer ?
#
loop_
_entity_poly.entity_id
_entity_poly.type
_entity_poly.pdbx_seq_one_letter_code
_entity_poly.pdbx_strand_id
1 'polypeptide(L)'
;MIIYRNQVLALASPADVQIRLFPQGACIGDELVSDFDHNKLEFVTNHEVTTEQLEAIEVLDEFLTELSGSDNEVFWCDPEPLRDDPRWNRIRELAGAVLQCFNWKYSRPEKDGATYIFDDHVEINIKGVENKSVRIKGGQN
;
A
#
# COMPACT_ATOMS: atom_id res chain seq x y z
N MET A 1 -6.44 -13.61 -9.51
CA MET A 1 -7.59 -13.04 -8.76
C MET A 1 -7.18 -12.29 -7.49
N ILE A 2 -6.52 -12.91 -6.50
CA ILE A 2 -6.22 -12.26 -5.20
C ILE A 2 -5.29 -11.05 -5.34
N ILE A 3 -4.29 -11.17 -6.22
CA ILE A 3 -3.28 -10.12 -6.45
C ILE A 3 -3.98 -8.83 -6.90
N TYR A 4 -4.66 -8.82 -8.06
CA TYR A 4 -5.39 -7.65 -8.59
C TYR A 4 -6.31 -6.98 -7.57
N ARG A 5 -7.11 -7.79 -6.85
CA ARG A 5 -7.98 -7.27 -5.79
C ARG A 5 -7.18 -6.52 -4.71
N ASN A 6 -6.02 -7.03 -4.31
CA ASN A 6 -5.19 -6.40 -3.28
C ASN A 6 -4.60 -5.08 -3.75
N GLN A 7 -4.24 -4.92 -5.02
CA GLN A 7 -3.84 -3.62 -5.57
C GLN A 7 -4.96 -2.59 -5.54
N VAL A 8 -6.18 -2.99 -5.93
CA VAL A 8 -7.34 -2.11 -5.87
C VAL A 8 -7.66 -1.72 -4.42
N LEU A 9 -7.54 -2.67 -3.47
CA LEU A 9 -7.68 -2.37 -2.04
C LEU A 9 -6.60 -1.38 -1.55
N ALA A 10 -5.37 -1.49 -2.02
CA ALA A 10 -4.29 -0.57 -1.67
C ALA A 10 -4.58 0.85 -2.19
N LEU A 11 -5.00 0.99 -3.44
CA LEU A 11 -5.41 2.28 -4.02
C LEU A 11 -6.64 2.88 -3.32
N ALA A 12 -7.61 2.06 -2.93
CA ALA A 12 -8.81 2.51 -2.21
C ALA A 12 -8.56 2.83 -0.72
N SER A 13 -7.39 2.49 -0.19
CA SER A 13 -7.11 2.63 1.23
C SER A 13 -6.86 4.08 1.66
N PRO A 14 -7.15 4.44 2.92
CA PRO A 14 -6.76 5.72 3.48
C PRO A 14 -5.25 5.97 3.40
N ALA A 15 -4.84 7.24 3.39
CA ALA A 15 -3.44 7.65 3.22
C ALA A 15 -2.49 6.99 4.23
N ASP A 16 -2.90 6.88 5.50
CA ASP A 16 -2.08 6.28 6.55
C ASP A 16 -1.89 4.77 6.35
N VAL A 17 -2.87 4.08 5.75
CA VAL A 17 -2.72 2.68 5.34
C VAL A 17 -1.77 2.60 4.15
N GLN A 18 -1.99 3.38 3.08
CA GLN A 18 -1.15 3.40 1.89
C GLN A 18 0.33 3.63 2.22
N ILE A 19 0.62 4.62 3.06
CA ILE A 19 1.98 4.95 3.48
C ILE A 19 2.65 3.80 4.25
N ARG A 20 1.88 3.02 5.03
CA ARG A 20 2.40 1.89 5.82
C ARG A 20 2.58 0.60 5.03
N LEU A 21 2.14 0.55 3.77
CA LEU A 21 2.32 -0.62 2.91
C LEU A 21 3.76 -0.73 2.38
N PHE A 22 4.49 0.39 2.34
CA PHE A 22 5.81 0.47 1.71
C PHE A 22 6.87 0.93 2.72
N PRO A 23 8.14 0.57 2.49
CA PRO A 23 9.25 1.05 3.32
C PRO A 23 9.41 2.57 3.22
N GLN A 24 10.00 3.17 4.25
CA GLN A 24 10.32 4.59 4.24
C GLN A 24 11.28 4.93 3.08
N GLY A 25 10.97 5.99 2.33
CA GLY A 25 11.77 6.47 1.20
C GLY A 25 11.39 5.89 -0.16
N ALA A 26 10.40 4.98 -0.21
CA ALA A 26 9.80 4.58 -1.48
C ALA A 26 8.93 5.70 -2.07
N CYS A 27 8.84 5.76 -3.41
CA CYS A 27 7.85 6.58 -4.10
C CYS A 27 6.48 5.92 -4.00
N ILE A 28 5.83 6.01 -2.83
CA ILE A 28 4.64 5.22 -2.47
C ILE A 28 3.54 5.33 -3.53
N GLY A 29 3.33 6.54 -4.08
CA GLY A 29 2.32 6.76 -5.10
C GLY A 29 2.62 6.02 -6.40
N ASP A 30 3.87 6.07 -6.84
CA ASP A 30 4.36 5.36 -8.03
C ASP A 30 4.23 3.85 -7.87
N GLU A 31 4.68 3.30 -6.74
CA GLU A 31 4.61 1.87 -6.43
C GLU A 31 3.16 1.36 -6.44
N LEU A 32 2.22 2.10 -5.81
CA LEU A 32 0.79 1.77 -5.80
C LEU A 32 0.20 1.65 -7.22
N VAL A 33 0.55 2.59 -8.10
CA VAL A 33 0.02 2.66 -9.46
C VAL A 33 0.69 1.64 -10.37
N SER A 34 2.01 1.49 -10.26
CA SER A 34 2.80 0.50 -10.98
C SER A 34 2.30 -0.92 -10.71
N ASP A 35 2.04 -1.24 -9.44
CA ASP A 35 1.47 -2.52 -9.05
C ASP A 35 0.09 -2.78 -9.68
N PHE A 36 -0.77 -1.76 -9.67
CA PHE A 36 -2.10 -1.85 -10.26
C PHE A 36 -2.01 -2.09 -11.77
N ASP A 37 -1.24 -1.28 -12.49
CA ASP A 37 -1.12 -1.35 -13.95
C ASP A 37 -0.49 -2.68 -14.39
N HIS A 38 0.55 -3.14 -13.68
CA HIS A 38 1.22 -4.41 -13.94
C HIS A 38 0.25 -5.60 -13.93
N ASN A 39 -0.70 -5.61 -12.99
CA ASN A 39 -1.62 -6.74 -12.79
C ASN A 39 -2.97 -6.57 -13.51
N LYS A 40 -3.30 -5.36 -13.98
CA LYS A 40 -4.57 -5.04 -14.65
C LYS A 40 -4.76 -5.87 -15.91
N LEU A 41 -3.78 -5.84 -16.83
CA LEU A 41 -3.91 -6.52 -18.13
C LEU A 41 -4.07 -8.04 -17.97
N GLU A 42 -3.27 -8.64 -17.07
CA GLU A 42 -3.38 -10.07 -16.77
C GLU A 42 -4.77 -10.41 -16.21
N PHE A 43 -5.28 -9.57 -15.29
CA PHE A 43 -6.58 -9.81 -14.67
C PHE A 43 -7.71 -9.78 -15.70
N VAL A 44 -7.81 -8.71 -16.51
CA VAL A 44 -8.89 -8.55 -17.50
C VAL A 44 -8.79 -9.57 -18.64
N THR A 45 -7.59 -10.05 -18.96
CA THR A 45 -7.40 -11.07 -20.01
C THR A 45 -7.80 -12.46 -19.55
N ASN A 46 -7.57 -12.78 -18.27
CA ASN A 46 -7.71 -14.14 -17.74
C ASN A 46 -9.00 -14.37 -16.93
N HIS A 47 -9.83 -13.35 -16.73
CA HIS A 47 -11.07 -13.46 -15.96
C HIS A 47 -12.24 -12.86 -16.74
N GLU A 48 -13.41 -13.47 -16.61
CA GLU A 48 -14.65 -12.89 -17.12
C GLU A 48 -15.01 -11.65 -16.27
N VAL A 49 -15.00 -10.49 -16.92
CA VAL A 49 -15.44 -9.22 -16.35
C VAL A 49 -16.68 -8.73 -17.08
N THR A 50 -17.64 -8.20 -16.34
CA THR A 50 -18.82 -7.54 -16.92
C THR A 50 -18.43 -6.21 -17.56
N THR A 51 -19.27 -5.67 -18.43
CA THR A 51 -19.06 -4.34 -19.04
C THR A 51 -18.93 -3.27 -17.96
N GLU A 52 -19.79 -3.28 -16.94
CA GLU A 52 -19.78 -2.31 -15.85
C GLU A 52 -18.51 -2.41 -14.98
N GLN A 53 -17.96 -3.63 -14.82
CA GLN A 53 -16.70 -3.85 -14.12
C GLN A 53 -15.50 -3.36 -14.93
N LEU A 54 -15.51 -3.60 -16.24
CA LEU A 54 -14.46 -3.12 -17.13
C LEU A 54 -14.46 -1.59 -17.20
N GLU A 55 -15.63 -0.96 -17.36
CA GLU A 55 -15.78 0.50 -17.35
C GLU A 55 -15.25 1.11 -16.03
N ALA A 56 -15.55 0.50 -14.88
CA ALA A 56 -15.04 0.98 -13.60
C ALA A 56 -13.50 0.91 -13.51
N ILE A 57 -12.89 -0.14 -14.06
CA ILE A 57 -11.43 -0.30 -14.14
C ILE A 57 -10.84 0.77 -15.08
N GLU A 58 -11.43 0.95 -16.26
CA GLU A 58 -10.96 1.90 -17.28
C GLU A 58 -11.03 3.35 -16.78
N VAL A 59 -12.10 3.74 -16.08
CA VAL A 59 -12.20 5.11 -15.51
C VAL A 59 -11.09 5.38 -14.47
N LEU A 60 -10.76 4.39 -13.64
CA LEU A 60 -9.63 4.52 -12.71
C LEU A 60 -8.30 4.63 -13.48
N ASP A 61 -8.10 3.76 -14.48
CA ASP A 61 -6.89 3.69 -15.28
C ASP A 61 -6.62 4.97 -16.09
N GLU A 62 -7.66 5.51 -16.71
CA GLU A 62 -7.62 6.77 -17.45
C GLU A 62 -7.20 7.91 -16.52
N PHE A 63 -7.80 8.00 -15.32
CA PHE A 63 -7.44 9.03 -14.35
C PHE A 63 -5.99 8.91 -13.86
N LEU A 64 -5.48 7.70 -13.65
CA LEU A 64 -4.06 7.48 -13.31
C LEU A 64 -3.14 7.86 -14.48
N THR A 65 -3.55 7.55 -15.71
CA THR A 65 -2.82 7.92 -16.93
C THR A 65 -2.75 9.43 -17.13
N GLU A 66 -3.83 10.18 -16.85
CA GLU A 66 -3.86 11.64 -16.91
C GLU A 66 -2.86 12.32 -15.96
N LEU A 67 -2.52 11.63 -14.86
CA LEU A 67 -1.57 12.11 -13.85
C LEU A 67 -0.12 11.68 -14.14
N SER A 68 0.11 10.93 -15.21
CA SER A 68 1.44 10.49 -15.62
C SER A 68 2.31 11.65 -16.14
N GLY A 69 3.62 11.44 -16.16
CA GLY A 69 4.59 12.41 -16.66
C GLY A 69 5.46 13.05 -15.57
N SER A 70 6.62 13.57 -15.99
CA SER A 70 7.65 14.12 -15.09
C SER A 70 7.18 15.29 -14.23
N ASP A 71 6.17 16.03 -14.69
CA ASP A 71 5.64 17.20 -13.98
C ASP A 71 4.94 16.83 -12.65
N ASN A 72 4.61 15.54 -12.47
CA ASN A 72 3.98 15.02 -11.26
C ASN A 72 4.93 14.17 -10.38
N GLU A 73 6.26 14.25 -10.55
CA GLU A 73 7.21 13.47 -9.74
C GLU A 73 6.97 13.63 -8.22
N VAL A 74 6.80 14.87 -7.75
CA VAL A 74 6.49 15.18 -6.35
C VAL A 74 5.18 14.51 -5.90
N PHE A 75 4.16 14.52 -6.76
CA PHE A 75 2.85 13.92 -6.45
C PHE A 75 2.94 12.40 -6.22
N TRP A 76 3.87 11.73 -6.90
CA TRP A 76 4.05 10.28 -6.81
C TRP A 76 5.06 9.86 -5.74
N CYS A 77 6.10 10.66 -5.51
CA CYS A 77 7.20 10.30 -4.63
C CYS A 77 7.09 10.86 -3.20
N ASP A 78 6.44 12.01 -3.00
CA ASP A 78 6.30 12.57 -1.66
C ASP A 78 5.10 11.95 -0.90
N PRO A 79 5.24 11.69 0.41
CA PRO A 79 4.15 11.15 1.22
C PRO A 79 3.05 12.18 1.55
N GLU A 80 3.33 13.47 1.46
CA GLU A 80 2.36 14.53 1.79
C GLU A 80 1.19 14.62 0.80
N PRO A 81 1.40 14.56 -0.54
CA PRO A 81 0.33 14.45 -1.51
C PRO A 81 -0.68 13.34 -1.20
N LEU A 82 -0.24 12.18 -0.70
CA LEU A 82 -1.16 11.12 -0.32
C LEU A 82 -2.17 11.61 0.74
N ARG A 83 -1.77 12.45 1.67
CA ARG A 83 -2.67 12.94 2.74
C ARG A 83 -3.56 14.09 2.27
N ASP A 84 -2.96 15.04 1.56
CA ASP A 84 -3.54 16.38 1.43
C ASP A 84 -3.97 16.73 -0.02
N ASP A 85 -3.47 16.00 -1.03
CA ASP A 85 -3.83 16.29 -2.42
C ASP A 85 -5.21 15.73 -2.79
N PRO A 86 -6.16 16.55 -3.26
CA PRO A 86 -7.50 16.10 -3.62
C PRO A 86 -7.51 15.06 -4.74
N ARG A 87 -6.47 14.99 -5.58
CA ARG A 87 -6.35 13.96 -6.62
C ARG A 87 -6.20 12.57 -6.01
N TRP A 88 -5.53 12.44 -4.86
CA TRP A 88 -5.45 11.16 -4.13
C TRP A 88 -6.81 10.74 -3.54
N ASN A 89 -7.66 11.68 -3.14
CA ASN A 89 -9.03 11.36 -2.76
C ASN A 89 -9.82 10.83 -3.96
N ARG A 90 -9.62 11.43 -5.14
CA ARG A 90 -10.24 10.94 -6.38
C ARG A 90 -9.78 9.54 -6.76
N ILE A 91 -8.48 9.23 -6.63
CA ILE A 91 -7.95 7.86 -6.82
C ILE A 91 -8.65 6.86 -5.90
N ARG A 92 -8.77 7.19 -4.60
CA ARG A 92 -9.42 6.32 -3.62
C ARG A 92 -10.90 6.09 -3.92
N GLU A 93 -11.61 7.13 -4.33
CA GLU A 93 -13.02 7.03 -4.72
C GLU A 93 -13.21 6.11 -5.93
N LEU A 94 -12.39 6.28 -6.97
CA LEU A 94 -12.44 5.48 -8.19
C LEU A 94 -12.09 4.01 -7.91
N ALA A 95 -11.01 3.77 -7.14
CA ALA A 95 -10.68 2.41 -6.68
C ALA A 95 -11.79 1.81 -5.81
N GLY A 96 -12.43 2.62 -4.96
CA GLY A 96 -13.61 2.21 -4.19
C GLY A 96 -14.79 1.81 -5.08
N ALA A 97 -15.02 2.51 -6.19
CA ALA A 97 -16.05 2.15 -7.16
C ALA A 97 -15.74 0.81 -7.84
N VAL A 98 -14.47 0.54 -8.18
CA VAL A 98 -14.04 -0.78 -8.66
C VAL A 98 -14.39 -1.87 -7.63
N LEU A 99 -14.02 -1.68 -6.36
CA LEU A 99 -14.37 -2.63 -5.30
C LEU A 99 -15.89 -2.89 -5.22
N GLN A 100 -16.71 -1.85 -5.35
CA GLN A 100 -18.17 -1.96 -5.34
C GLN A 100 -18.71 -2.74 -6.55
N CYS A 101 -18.24 -2.44 -7.76
CA CYS A 101 -18.67 -3.15 -8.98
C CYS A 101 -18.31 -4.65 -8.95
N PHE A 102 -17.21 -5.01 -8.29
CA PHE A 102 -16.82 -6.41 -8.08
C PHE A 102 -17.45 -7.06 -6.84
N ASN A 103 -18.25 -6.32 -6.07
CA ASN A 103 -18.77 -6.73 -4.77
C ASN A 103 -17.66 -7.20 -3.81
N TRP A 104 -16.47 -6.63 -3.94
CA TRP A 104 -15.35 -6.87 -3.06
C TRP A 104 -15.47 -5.98 -1.84
N LYS A 105 -15.65 -6.61 -0.67
CA LYS A 105 -15.61 -5.88 0.59
C LYS A 105 -14.23 -5.27 0.78
N TYR A 106 -14.20 -4.01 1.18
CA TYR A 106 -13.00 -3.40 1.68
C TYR A 106 -12.51 -4.18 2.90
N SER A 107 -11.26 -4.62 2.83
CA SER A 107 -10.50 -5.18 3.93
C SER A 107 -9.15 -4.48 3.88
N ARG A 108 -8.68 -3.95 5.01
CA ARG A 108 -7.35 -3.37 5.10
C ARG A 108 -6.35 -4.38 4.53
N PRO A 109 -5.52 -4.03 3.53
CA PRO A 109 -4.49 -4.93 3.04
C PRO A 109 -3.58 -5.31 4.21
N GLU A 110 -3.49 -6.61 4.50
CA GLU A 110 -2.59 -7.14 5.53
C GLU A 110 -1.19 -7.31 4.94
N LYS A 111 -0.16 -7.12 5.78
CA LYS A 111 1.25 -7.34 5.42
C LYS A 111 1.44 -8.72 4.75
N ASP A 112 0.77 -9.76 5.28
CA ASP A 112 1.00 -11.18 4.92
C ASP A 112 0.33 -11.66 3.62
N GLY A 113 -0.39 -10.81 2.89
CA GLY A 113 -1.10 -11.19 1.66
C GLY A 113 -0.75 -10.36 0.42
N ALA A 114 0.12 -9.36 0.58
CA ALA A 114 0.66 -8.55 -0.51
C ALA A 114 2.13 -8.92 -0.71
N THR A 115 2.67 -8.69 -1.90
CA THR A 115 4.10 -8.84 -2.26
C THR A 115 5.06 -8.00 -1.38
N TYR A 116 4.54 -7.33 -0.34
CA TYR A 116 5.19 -6.30 0.45
C TYR A 116 5.28 -6.68 1.93
N ILE A 117 6.32 -7.45 2.27
CA ILE A 117 6.97 -7.39 3.58
C ILE A 117 8.48 -7.35 3.34
N PHE A 118 9.11 -6.22 3.71
CA PHE A 118 10.40 -6.33 4.39
C PHE A 118 10.13 -6.41 5.89
N ASP A 119 10.82 -7.37 6.48
CA ASP A 119 10.81 -7.75 7.87
C ASP A 119 11.24 -6.55 8.73
N ASP A 120 10.42 -6.13 9.69
CA ASP A 120 10.87 -5.20 10.73
C ASP A 120 11.64 -5.99 11.79
N HIS A 121 12.71 -6.67 11.39
CA HIS A 121 13.79 -7.07 12.28
C HIS A 121 14.86 -5.97 12.30
N VAL A 122 14.46 -4.77 12.75
CA VAL A 122 15.41 -3.85 13.36
C VAL A 122 15.46 -4.18 14.85
N GLU A 123 16.36 -5.09 15.22
CA GLU A 123 16.81 -5.20 16.61
C GLU A 123 17.52 -3.89 16.98
N ILE A 124 16.78 -2.96 17.58
CA ILE A 124 17.37 -1.80 18.24
C ILE A 124 18.03 -2.29 19.53
N ASN A 125 19.33 -2.54 19.45
CA ASN A 125 20.17 -2.92 20.57
C ASN A 125 20.39 -1.69 21.46
N ILE A 126 19.44 -1.40 22.37
CA ILE A 126 19.61 -0.35 23.38
C ILE A 126 20.59 -0.88 24.44
N LYS A 127 21.90 -0.75 24.18
CA LYS A 127 22.92 -0.85 25.24
C LYS A 127 22.87 0.44 26.07
N GLY A 128 22.07 0.43 27.12
CA GLY A 128 22.04 1.59 28.01
C GLY A 128 21.00 1.57 29.12
N VAL A 129 20.75 0.43 29.78
CA VAL A 129 20.08 0.44 31.09
C VAL A 129 20.83 -0.48 32.03
N GLU A 130 21.58 0.13 32.95
CA GLU A 130 22.22 -0.54 34.08
C GLU A 130 21.15 -1.18 34.97
N ASN A 131 21.25 -2.49 35.19
CA ASN A 131 20.57 -3.13 36.31
C ASN A 131 21.61 -3.52 37.36
N LYS A 132 21.66 -2.73 38.44
CA LYS A 132 22.44 -2.99 39.64
C LYS A 132 21.83 -4.19 40.37
N SER A 133 22.56 -5.31 40.42
CA SER A 133 22.29 -6.40 41.34
C SER A 133 23.52 -6.66 42.21
N VAL A 134 23.34 -6.36 43.49
CA VAL A 134 24.27 -6.45 44.61
C VAL A 134 24.74 -7.90 44.82
N ARG A 135 26.06 -8.13 44.86
CA ARG A 135 26.65 -9.42 45.26
C ARG A 135 26.70 -9.53 46.79
N ILE A 136 25.95 -10.47 47.36
CA ILE A 136 26.21 -10.96 48.72
C ILE A 136 27.23 -12.11 48.60
N LYS A 137 28.40 -11.94 49.22
CA LYS A 137 29.40 -13.02 49.40
C LYS A 137 29.22 -13.63 50.79
N GLY A 138 29.12 -14.95 50.85
CA GLY A 138 29.25 -15.78 52.05
C GLY A 138 28.65 -17.15 51.76
N GLY A 139 29.27 -18.31 51.98
CA GLY A 139 30.56 -18.67 52.55
C GLY A 139 30.78 -20.18 52.28
N GLN A 140 32.02 -20.61 52.52
CA GLN A 140 32.55 -21.96 52.78
C GLN A 140 31.68 -23.20 52.51
N ASN A 141 32.24 -24.15 51.74
CA ASN A 141 32.78 -25.39 52.29
C ASN A 141 33.83 -26.00 51.36
#